data_AF-A0A818TF26-F1
#
_entry.id   AF-A0A818TF26-F1
#
_cell.length_a   1.000
_cell.length_b   1.000
_cell.length_c   1.000
_cell.angle_alpha   90.00
_cell.angle_beta   90.00
_cell.angle_gamma   90.00
#
_symmetry.space_group_name_H-M   'P 1'
#
loop_
_entity.id
_entity.type
_entity.pdbx_description
1 polymer ?
#
loop_
_entity_poly.entity_id
_entity_poly.type
_entity_poly.pdbx_seq_one_letter_code
_entity_poly.pdbx_strand_id
1 'polypeptide(L)'
;MTSSEELIELVKKLKRERSFVSAEQKHIREQYAQLLKLAEHVQHRQWITSHQRYVLTSLIYPNRNDQNIQSKSCFQYIQILDNISFIDSYKYFNYLQDLPYLRLLTFLRQQPNLLALCLSSIEKTDGLLINTIIPILMTAIYNQCLYYDDELFILELLRSLIDIQLKNELNPRIILQRSSCSFKIVFDAFLTASQSCKLFLTAALHEPIMQLLIDDECFYDINPDTSLSRFSKQERLK
;
A
#
# COMPACT_ATOMS: atom_id res chain seq x y z
N MET A 1 -14.59 11.83 69.19
CA MET A 1 -15.71 11.35 68.34
C MET A 1 -15.52 11.70 66.86
N THR A 2 -14.52 12.50 66.48
CA THR A 2 -14.24 12.94 65.10
C THR A 2 -13.56 11.89 64.21
N SER A 3 -12.72 11.02 64.79
CA SER A 3 -11.93 10.03 64.05
C SER A 3 -12.76 8.91 63.38
N SER A 4 -13.95 8.60 63.90
CA SER A 4 -14.84 7.61 63.28
C SER A 4 -15.60 8.18 62.08
N GLU A 5 -15.94 9.46 62.10
CA GLU A 5 -16.65 10.13 60.99
C GLU A 5 -15.71 10.36 59.80
N GLU A 6 -14.46 10.74 60.06
CA GLU A 6 -13.41 10.87 59.04
C GLU A 6 -13.13 9.53 58.33
N LEU A 7 -13.11 8.42 59.07
CA LEU A 7 -12.94 7.07 58.53
C LEU A 7 -14.12 6.66 57.64
N ILE A 8 -15.34 6.99 58.03
CA ILE A 8 -16.56 6.72 57.24
C ILE A 8 -16.57 7.57 55.97
N GLU A 9 -16.11 8.82 56.04
CA GLU A 9 -16.01 9.70 54.88
C GLU A 9 -14.94 9.21 53.89
N LEU A 10 -13.79 8.74 54.38
CA LEU A 10 -12.74 8.14 53.55
C LEU A 10 -13.25 6.87 52.84
N VAL A 11 -13.97 5.99 53.53
CA VAL A 11 -14.56 4.78 52.93
C VAL A 11 -15.56 5.16 51.84
N LYS A 12 -16.37 6.21 52.06
CA LYS A 12 -17.29 6.73 51.03
C LYS A 12 -16.54 7.29 49.82
N LYS A 13 -15.44 8.04 50.03
CA LYS A 13 -14.59 8.57 48.96
C LYS A 13 -13.93 7.44 48.17
N LEU A 14 -13.32 6.46 48.82
CA LEU A 14 -12.70 5.30 48.17
C LEU A 14 -13.72 4.47 47.38
N LYS A 15 -14.95 4.32 47.90
CA LYS A 15 -16.02 3.62 47.16
C LYS A 15 -16.44 4.39 45.91
N ARG A 16 -16.51 5.72 45.98
CA ARG A 16 -16.79 6.60 44.83
C ARG A 16 -15.66 6.54 43.81
N GLU A 17 -14.42 6.65 44.23
CA GLU A 17 -13.25 6.53 43.35
C GLU A 17 -13.20 5.15 42.70
N ARG A 18 -13.43 4.06 43.45
CA ARG A 18 -13.51 2.72 42.86
C ARG A 18 -14.61 2.62 41.80
N SER A 19 -15.80 3.19 42.05
CA SER A 19 -16.87 3.19 41.07
C SER A 19 -16.51 4.03 39.83
N PHE A 20 -15.87 5.18 40.04
CA PHE A 20 -15.41 6.06 38.97
C PHE A 20 -14.37 5.38 38.09
N VAL A 21 -13.31 4.82 38.70
CA VAL A 21 -12.26 4.06 38.00
C VAL A 21 -12.86 2.88 37.23
N SER A 22 -13.84 2.16 37.80
CA SER A 22 -14.49 1.06 37.08
C SER A 22 -15.34 1.53 35.89
N ALA A 23 -15.95 2.72 35.97
CA ALA A 23 -16.72 3.30 34.89
C ALA A 23 -15.79 3.80 33.77
N GLU A 24 -14.67 4.44 34.14
CA GLU A 24 -13.64 4.89 33.21
C GLU A 24 -12.97 3.70 32.49
N GLN A 25 -12.66 2.62 33.21
CA GLN A 25 -12.15 1.39 32.59
C GLN A 25 -13.13 0.78 31.58
N LYS A 26 -14.44 0.80 31.87
CA LYS A 26 -15.46 0.33 30.92
C LYS A 26 -15.51 1.24 29.69
N HIS A 27 -15.52 2.54 29.90
CA HIS A 27 -15.53 3.52 28.83
C HIS A 27 -14.31 3.38 27.91
N ILE A 28 -13.10 3.23 28.47
CA ILE A 28 -11.87 2.99 27.69
C ILE A 28 -11.98 1.70 26.87
N ARG A 29 -12.53 0.61 27.43
CA ARG A 29 -12.73 -0.65 26.69
C ARG A 29 -13.72 -0.50 25.55
N GLU A 30 -14.80 0.25 25.75
CA GLU A 30 -15.79 0.53 24.71
C GLU A 30 -15.19 1.36 23.58
N GLN A 31 -14.46 2.43 23.92
CA GLN A 31 -13.75 3.25 22.94
C GLN A 31 -12.69 2.45 22.18
N TYR A 32 -11.93 1.59 22.86
CA TYR A 32 -10.95 0.71 22.24
C TYR A 32 -11.61 -0.28 21.26
N ALA A 33 -12.75 -0.86 21.63
CA ALA A 33 -13.51 -1.75 20.74
C ALA A 33 -14.04 -1.01 19.50
N GLN A 34 -14.46 0.26 19.64
CA GLN A 34 -14.86 1.10 18.50
C GLN A 34 -13.66 1.43 17.61
N LEU A 35 -12.51 1.79 18.20
CA LEU A 35 -11.28 2.06 17.46
C LEU A 35 -10.85 0.86 16.64
N LEU A 36 -10.89 -0.35 17.21
CA LEU A 36 -10.58 -1.58 16.47
C LEU A 36 -11.49 -1.79 15.26
N LYS A 37 -12.80 -1.59 15.41
CA LYS A 37 -13.75 -1.71 14.29
C LYS A 37 -13.49 -0.67 13.19
N LEU A 38 -13.16 0.57 13.57
CA LEU A 38 -12.81 1.61 12.62
C LEU A 38 -11.51 1.28 11.89
N ALA A 39 -10.49 0.79 12.62
CA ALA A 39 -9.22 0.39 12.03
C ALA A 39 -9.40 -0.75 11.01
N GLU A 40 -10.17 -1.78 11.35
CA GLU A 40 -10.52 -2.88 10.46
C GLU A 40 -11.24 -2.38 9.20
N HIS A 41 -12.24 -1.51 9.36
CA HIS A 41 -12.94 -0.92 8.21
C HIS A 41 -11.99 -0.11 7.30
N VAL A 42 -11.06 0.65 7.88
CA VAL A 42 -10.06 1.40 7.11
C VAL A 42 -9.12 0.45 6.35
N GLN A 43 -8.66 -0.63 6.98
CA GLN A 43 -7.83 -1.65 6.32
C GLN A 43 -8.55 -2.30 5.14
N HIS A 44 -9.80 -2.71 5.32
CA HIS A 44 -10.62 -3.29 4.25
C HIS A 44 -10.79 -2.34 3.07
N ARG A 45 -11.12 -1.08 3.36
CA ARG A 45 -11.25 -0.03 2.33
C ARG A 45 -9.94 0.19 1.58
N GLN A 46 -8.83 0.32 2.31
CA GLN A 46 -7.51 0.50 1.71
C GLN A 46 -7.16 -0.65 0.77
N TRP A 47 -7.37 -1.89 1.23
CA TRP A 47 -7.10 -3.08 0.43
C TRP A 47 -7.90 -3.07 -0.88
N ILE A 48 -9.22 -2.80 -0.81
CA ILE A 48 -10.08 -2.70 -2.01
C ILE A 48 -9.58 -1.61 -2.95
N THR A 49 -9.38 -0.39 -2.44
CA THR A 49 -8.97 0.77 -3.25
C THR A 49 -7.64 0.53 -3.96
N SER A 50 -6.70 -0.14 -3.30
CA SER A 50 -5.41 -0.44 -3.92
C SER A 50 -5.51 -1.53 -4.99
N HIS A 51 -6.35 -2.55 -4.81
CA HIS A 51 -6.62 -3.53 -5.88
C HIS A 51 -7.33 -2.91 -7.07
N GLN A 52 -8.32 -2.04 -6.84
CA GLN A 52 -8.95 -1.26 -7.89
C GLN A 52 -7.92 -0.39 -8.63
N ARG A 53 -7.01 0.27 -7.90
CA ARG A 53 -5.93 1.07 -8.49
C ARG A 53 -4.97 0.23 -9.31
N TYR A 54 -4.61 -0.98 -8.86
CA TYR A 54 -3.79 -1.91 -9.63
C TYR A 54 -4.46 -2.25 -10.97
N VAL A 55 -5.76 -2.56 -10.96
CA VAL A 55 -6.56 -2.86 -12.16
C VAL A 55 -6.65 -1.66 -13.10
N LEU A 56 -6.84 -0.45 -12.57
CA LEU A 56 -6.86 0.78 -13.38
C LEU A 56 -5.49 1.06 -14.00
N THR A 57 -4.41 0.83 -13.25
CA THR A 57 -3.04 1.05 -13.73
C THR A 57 -2.68 0.07 -14.85
N SER A 58 -3.12 -1.20 -14.75
CA SER A 58 -2.90 -2.19 -15.80
C SER A 58 -3.74 -1.93 -17.06
N LEU A 59 -4.85 -1.20 -16.96
CA LEU A 59 -5.59 -0.71 -18.13
C LEU A 59 -4.88 0.44 -18.85
N ILE A 60 -4.28 1.38 -18.11
CA ILE A 60 -3.56 2.53 -18.67
C ILE A 60 -2.25 2.10 -19.34
N TYR A 61 -1.51 1.23 -18.67
CA TYR A 61 -0.28 0.64 -19.17
C TYR A 61 -0.51 -0.85 -19.41
N PRO A 62 -1.12 -1.25 -20.54
CA PRO A 62 -1.27 -2.66 -20.85
C PRO A 62 0.11 -3.28 -20.94
N ASN A 63 0.47 -4.07 -19.93
CA ASN A 63 1.65 -4.93 -20.00
C ASN A 63 1.47 -5.78 -21.26
N ARG A 64 2.43 -5.69 -22.20
CA ARG A 64 2.40 -6.41 -23.50
C ARG A 64 2.22 -7.94 -23.38
N ASN A 65 2.32 -8.49 -22.17
CA ASN A 65 2.28 -9.92 -21.89
C ASN A 65 0.97 -10.41 -21.25
N ASP A 66 0.10 -9.52 -20.75
CA ASP A 66 -1.15 -9.91 -20.11
C ASP A 66 -2.32 -9.88 -21.10
N GLN A 67 -2.38 -10.89 -21.97
CA GLN A 67 -3.50 -11.10 -22.91
C GLN A 67 -4.86 -11.34 -22.20
N ASN A 68 -4.85 -11.52 -20.87
CA ASN A 68 -6.03 -11.85 -20.05
C ASN A 68 -6.79 -10.63 -19.51
N ILE A 69 -6.27 -9.42 -19.70
CA ILE A 69 -6.91 -8.17 -19.25
C ILE A 69 -7.68 -7.58 -20.44
N GLN A 70 -8.71 -8.30 -20.90
CA GLN A 70 -9.74 -7.71 -21.75
C GLN A 70 -10.58 -6.76 -20.89
N SER A 71 -11.00 -5.61 -21.41
CA SER A 71 -11.76 -4.59 -20.64
C SER A 71 -12.98 -5.14 -19.90
N LYS A 72 -13.56 -6.26 -20.37
CA LYS A 72 -14.67 -6.98 -19.73
C LYS A 72 -14.27 -7.74 -18.45
N SER A 73 -13.07 -8.32 -18.38
CA SER A 73 -12.60 -9.04 -17.18
C SER A 73 -12.26 -8.07 -16.04
N CYS A 74 -11.76 -6.86 -16.35
CA CYS A 74 -11.54 -5.81 -15.36
C CYS A 74 -12.81 -5.37 -14.65
N PHE A 75 -13.89 -5.14 -15.40
CA PHE A 75 -15.16 -4.70 -14.82
C PHE A 75 -15.76 -5.78 -13.90
N GLN A 76 -15.73 -7.04 -14.34
CA GLN A 76 -16.15 -8.17 -13.50
C GLN A 76 -15.30 -8.29 -12.23
N TYR A 77 -13.99 -8.08 -12.35
CA TYR A 77 -13.09 -8.10 -11.20
C TYR A 77 -13.37 -6.97 -10.21
N ILE A 78 -13.61 -5.74 -10.67
CA ILE A 78 -14.02 -4.62 -9.81
C ILE A 78 -15.35 -4.91 -9.11
N GLN A 79 -16.32 -5.47 -9.84
CA GLN A 79 -17.61 -5.86 -9.26
C GLN A 79 -17.44 -6.97 -8.20
N ILE A 80 -16.51 -7.91 -8.40
CA ILE A 80 -16.17 -8.90 -7.38
C ILE A 80 -15.57 -8.19 -6.16
N LEU A 81 -14.60 -7.30 -6.36
CA LEU A 81 -13.94 -6.55 -5.27
C LEU A 81 -14.93 -5.79 -4.38
N ASP A 82 -15.94 -5.15 -4.98
CA ASP A 82 -16.96 -4.40 -4.24
C ASP A 82 -17.89 -5.31 -3.41
N ASN A 83 -18.01 -6.59 -3.77
CA ASN A 83 -18.87 -7.57 -3.12
C ASN A 83 -18.12 -8.53 -2.16
N ILE A 84 -16.84 -8.28 -1.86
CA ILE A 84 -16.05 -9.15 -0.99
C ILE A 84 -16.51 -9.06 0.47
N SER A 85 -16.67 -10.23 1.10
CA SER A 85 -16.75 -10.36 2.55
C SER A 85 -15.38 -10.73 3.13
N PHE A 86 -14.92 -9.96 4.12
CA PHE A 86 -13.72 -10.29 4.86
C PHE A 86 -14.05 -11.28 5.97
N ILE A 87 -13.25 -12.34 6.08
CA ILE A 87 -13.48 -13.42 7.03
C ILE A 87 -12.18 -13.67 7.77
N ASP A 88 -12.25 -13.73 9.10
CA ASP A 88 -11.10 -14.03 9.93
C ASP A 88 -10.57 -15.44 9.63
N SER A 89 -9.25 -15.57 9.55
CA SER A 89 -8.58 -16.84 9.22
C SER A 89 -8.99 -17.98 10.14
N TYR A 90 -9.20 -17.70 11.43
CA TYR A 90 -9.48 -18.72 12.45
C TYR A 90 -10.84 -19.41 12.28
N LYS A 91 -11.73 -18.80 11.48
CA LYS A 91 -13.03 -19.38 11.13
C LYS A 91 -12.88 -20.48 10.07
N TYR A 92 -11.83 -20.43 9.26
CA TYR A 92 -11.55 -21.39 8.19
C TYR A 92 -10.45 -22.36 8.57
N PHE A 93 -9.33 -21.85 9.02
CA PHE A 93 -8.22 -22.61 9.55
C PHE A 93 -8.44 -22.72 11.05
N ASN A 94 -8.72 -23.92 11.55
CA ASN A 94 -8.82 -24.13 13.00
C ASN A 94 -7.64 -23.46 13.74
N TYR A 95 -7.88 -22.88 14.92
CA TYR A 95 -6.89 -22.09 15.70
C TYR A 95 -5.47 -22.66 15.76
N LEU A 96 -5.33 -23.99 15.79
CA LEU A 96 -4.03 -24.69 15.86
C LEU A 96 -3.22 -24.60 14.57
N GLN A 97 -3.87 -24.50 13.41
CA GLN A 97 -3.21 -24.41 12.10
C GLN A 97 -2.88 -22.95 11.75
N ASP A 98 -3.62 -21.98 12.27
CA ASP A 98 -3.41 -20.56 12.01
C ASP A 98 -2.15 -19.98 12.67
N LEU A 99 -1.91 -20.38 13.93
CA LEU A 99 -0.80 -19.86 14.72
C LEU A 99 0.58 -19.96 14.04
N PRO A 100 0.98 -21.11 13.44
CA PRO A 100 2.27 -21.20 12.76
C PRO A 100 2.36 -20.32 11.51
N TYR A 101 1.29 -20.17 10.72
CA TYR A 101 1.29 -19.28 9.55
C TYR A 101 1.44 -17.81 9.96
N LEU A 102 0.70 -17.40 11.00
CA LEU A 102 0.78 -16.04 11.52
C LEU A 102 2.17 -15.75 12.10
N ARG A 103 2.77 -16.73 12.78
CA ARG A 103 4.16 -16.64 13.27
C ARG A 103 5.17 -16.53 12.13
N LEU A 104 4.95 -17.26 11.03
CA LEU A 104 5.82 -17.17 9.85
C LEU A 104 5.72 -15.79 9.20
N LEU A 105 4.50 -15.29 8.95
CA LEU A 105 4.29 -13.97 8.34
C LEU A 105 4.85 -12.84 9.19
N THR A 106 4.66 -12.91 10.51
CA THR A 106 5.25 -11.94 11.45
C THR A 106 6.78 -12.01 11.47
N PHE A 107 7.36 -13.20 11.40
CA PHE A 107 8.81 -13.37 11.27
C PHE A 107 9.35 -12.78 9.96
N LEU A 108 8.68 -13.02 8.83
CA LEU A 108 9.05 -12.43 7.55
C LEU A 108 8.97 -10.89 7.59
N ARG A 109 7.95 -10.34 8.24
CA ARG A 109 7.81 -8.89 8.42
C ARG A 109 8.99 -8.30 9.21
N GLN A 110 9.41 -8.98 10.27
CA GLN A 110 10.49 -8.53 11.15
C GLN A 110 11.90 -8.71 10.56
N GLN A 111 12.06 -9.54 9.53
CA GLN A 111 13.34 -9.81 8.89
C GLN A 111 13.35 -9.41 7.40
N PRO A 112 13.32 -8.09 7.08
CA PRO A 112 13.34 -7.61 5.70
C PRO A 112 14.59 -8.04 4.94
N ASN A 113 15.73 -8.19 5.62
CA ASN A 113 16.98 -8.66 5.00
C ASN A 113 16.88 -10.08 4.42
N LEU A 114 16.18 -10.98 5.12
CA LEU A 114 15.96 -12.35 4.64
C LEU A 114 15.04 -12.33 3.43
N LEU A 115 14.00 -11.50 3.47
CA LEU A 115 13.07 -11.32 2.37
C LEU A 115 13.77 -10.74 1.13
N ALA A 116 14.71 -9.80 1.29
CA ALA A 116 15.54 -9.31 0.19
C ALA A 116 16.39 -10.41 -0.46
N LEU A 117 17.00 -11.29 0.34
CA LEU A 117 17.76 -12.43 -0.18
C LEU A 117 16.85 -13.39 -0.95
N CYS A 118 15.67 -13.72 -0.41
CA CYS A 118 14.68 -14.57 -1.09
C CYS A 118 14.20 -13.95 -2.41
N LEU A 119 13.90 -12.65 -2.44
CA LEU A 119 13.52 -11.98 -3.69
C LEU A 119 14.67 -12.01 -4.70
N SER A 120 15.91 -11.77 -4.26
CA SER A 120 17.07 -11.82 -5.16
C SER A 120 17.34 -13.21 -5.75
N SER A 121 17.00 -14.28 -5.03
CA SER A 121 17.13 -15.64 -5.55
C SER A 121 15.99 -15.99 -6.51
N ILE A 122 14.76 -15.57 -6.20
CA ILE A 122 13.59 -15.75 -7.10
C ILE A 122 13.80 -15.00 -8.41
N GLU A 123 14.37 -13.80 -8.38
CA GLU A 123 14.68 -13.02 -9.58
C GLU A 123 15.58 -13.78 -10.55
N LYS A 124 16.54 -14.54 -10.01
CA LYS A 124 17.50 -15.33 -10.80
C LYS A 124 16.88 -16.60 -11.37
N THR A 125 15.89 -17.18 -10.69
CA THR A 125 15.22 -18.40 -11.15
C THR A 125 14.10 -18.09 -12.13
N ASP A 126 13.17 -17.19 -11.76
CA ASP A 126 11.95 -16.90 -12.49
C ASP A 126 11.53 -15.43 -12.35
N GLY A 127 11.97 -14.60 -13.28
CA GLY A 127 11.64 -13.17 -13.32
C GLY A 127 10.15 -12.85 -13.54
N LEU A 128 9.31 -13.81 -13.92
CA LEU A 128 7.86 -13.62 -14.04
C LEU A 128 7.15 -13.78 -12.69
N LEU A 129 7.60 -14.72 -11.86
CA LEU A 129 7.02 -14.95 -10.53
C LEU A 129 7.20 -13.75 -9.62
N ILE A 130 8.27 -12.98 -9.81
CA ILE A 130 8.53 -11.82 -8.96
C ILE A 130 7.48 -10.72 -9.11
N ASN A 131 6.91 -10.58 -10.31
CA ASN A 131 5.84 -9.62 -10.61
C ASN A 131 4.53 -10.00 -9.92
N THR A 132 4.31 -11.28 -9.59
CA THR A 132 3.12 -11.73 -8.85
C THR A 132 3.36 -11.78 -7.35
N ILE A 133 4.55 -12.20 -6.92
CA ILE A 133 4.90 -12.35 -5.50
C ILE A 133 5.00 -10.99 -4.80
N ILE A 134 5.65 -9.99 -5.40
CA ILE A 134 5.85 -8.69 -4.73
C ILE A 134 4.52 -7.99 -4.39
N PRO A 135 3.51 -7.90 -5.29
CA PRO A 135 2.19 -7.38 -4.92
C PRO A 135 1.53 -8.15 -3.78
N ILE A 136 1.68 -9.48 -3.74
CA ILE A 136 1.16 -10.31 -2.65
C ILE A 136 1.89 -9.99 -1.34
N LEU A 137 3.21 -9.85 -1.35
CA LEU A 137 3.99 -9.50 -0.15
C LEU A 137 3.60 -8.10 0.36
N MET A 138 3.48 -7.13 -0.54
CA MET A 138 3.09 -5.75 -0.20
C MET A 138 1.69 -5.68 0.40
N THR A 139 0.75 -6.50 -0.08
CA THR A 139 -0.62 -6.57 0.43
C THR A 139 -0.73 -7.38 1.73
N ALA A 140 -0.14 -8.58 1.78
CA ALA A 140 -0.34 -9.53 2.86
C ALA A 140 0.56 -9.29 4.08
N ILE A 141 1.79 -8.81 3.88
CA ILE A 141 2.77 -8.64 4.97
C ILE A 141 2.83 -7.18 5.44
N TYR A 142 2.84 -6.25 4.48
CA TYR A 142 3.07 -4.83 4.76
C TYR A 142 1.83 -3.94 4.67
N ASN A 143 0.63 -4.53 4.52
CA ASN A 143 -0.65 -3.81 4.48
C ASN A 143 -0.64 -2.55 3.58
N GLN A 144 0.12 -2.59 2.48
CA GLN A 144 0.32 -1.45 1.58
C GLN A 144 0.74 -0.16 2.30
N CYS A 145 1.67 -0.27 3.25
CA CYS A 145 2.24 0.87 3.99
C CYS A 145 1.20 1.68 4.78
N LEU A 146 0.13 1.05 5.27
CA LEU A 146 -0.89 1.75 6.07
C LEU A 146 -0.32 2.23 7.42
N TYR A 147 0.58 1.45 8.02
CA TYR A 147 1.25 1.80 9.27
C TYR A 147 2.66 2.33 9.02
N TYR A 148 3.09 3.26 9.88
CA TYR A 148 4.43 3.81 9.86
C TYR A 148 5.52 2.74 9.99
N ASP A 149 5.30 1.73 10.83
CA ASP A 149 6.24 0.62 10.99
C ASP A 149 6.42 -0.16 9.68
N ASP A 150 5.37 -0.30 8.87
CA ASP A 150 5.44 -0.99 7.58
C ASP A 150 6.30 -0.19 6.59
N GLU A 151 6.22 1.14 6.61
CA GLU A 151 7.10 1.99 5.82
C GLU A 151 8.57 1.78 6.19
N LEU A 152 8.89 1.72 7.49
CA LEU A 152 10.25 1.46 7.96
C LEU A 152 10.79 0.11 7.49
N PHE A 153 10.02 -0.97 7.66
CA PHE A 153 10.45 -2.30 7.23
C PHE A 153 10.64 -2.40 5.71
N ILE A 154 9.81 -1.71 4.92
CA ILE A 154 9.98 -1.67 3.45
C ILE A 154 11.21 -0.83 3.07
N LEU A 155 11.50 0.26 3.76
CA LEU A 155 12.72 1.03 3.52
C LEU A 155 13.98 0.21 3.85
N GLU A 156 13.95 -0.60 4.91
CA GLU A 156 15.02 -1.57 5.20
C GLU A 156 15.13 -2.66 4.13
N LEU A 157 13.99 -3.15 3.63
CA LEU A 157 13.95 -4.10 2.51
C LEU A 157 14.57 -3.50 1.24
N LEU A 158 14.21 -2.27 0.89
CA LEU A 158 14.78 -1.55 -0.25
C LEU A 158 16.27 -1.33 -0.07
N ARG A 159 16.72 -0.95 1.13
CA ARG A 159 18.15 -0.79 1.44
C ARG A 159 18.93 -2.08 1.25
N SER A 160 18.42 -3.19 1.77
CA SER A 160 19.08 -4.50 1.60
C SER A 160 19.08 -4.95 0.14
N LEU A 161 18.02 -4.69 -0.63
CA LEU A 161 17.99 -4.92 -2.07
C LEU A 161 19.02 -4.05 -2.83
N ILE A 162 19.25 -2.79 -2.42
CA ILE A 162 20.32 -1.95 -3.01
C ILE A 162 21.68 -2.61 -2.78
N ASP A 163 21.97 -3.04 -1.55
CA ASP A 163 23.24 -3.68 -1.20
C ASP A 163 23.46 -4.99 -1.97
N ILE A 164 22.41 -5.78 -2.21
CA ILE A 164 22.50 -7.07 -2.93
C ILE A 164 22.55 -6.87 -4.45
N GLN A 165 21.71 -5.98 -5.00
CA GLN A 165 21.44 -5.91 -6.44
C GLN A 165 22.12 -4.76 -7.16
N LEU A 166 22.43 -3.64 -6.48
CA LEU A 166 22.93 -2.44 -7.16
C LEU A 166 24.40 -2.14 -6.82
N LYS A 167 24.83 -2.45 -5.60
CA LYS A 167 26.17 -2.07 -5.10
C LYS A 167 27.32 -2.73 -5.87
N ASN A 168 27.15 -3.98 -6.29
CA ASN A 168 28.20 -4.77 -6.93
C ASN A 168 28.13 -4.75 -8.46
N GLU A 169 27.20 -4.00 -9.04
CA GLU A 169 26.88 -4.04 -10.46
C GLU A 169 27.50 -2.87 -11.21
N LEU A 170 28.16 -3.18 -12.34
CA LEU A 170 28.92 -2.20 -13.11
C LEU A 170 28.02 -1.13 -13.76
N ASN A 171 26.77 -1.49 -14.08
CA ASN A 171 25.80 -0.61 -14.75
C ASN A 171 24.39 -0.75 -14.13
N PRO A 172 24.11 -0.05 -13.02
CA PRO A 172 22.82 -0.16 -12.31
C PRO A 172 21.62 0.25 -13.16
N ARG A 173 21.82 1.13 -14.16
CA ARG A 173 20.76 1.55 -15.10
C ARG A 173 20.15 0.38 -15.87
N ILE A 174 20.97 -0.60 -16.26
CA ILE A 174 20.50 -1.76 -17.04
C ILE A 174 19.57 -2.63 -16.18
N ILE A 175 19.91 -2.80 -14.90
CA ILE A 175 19.13 -3.60 -13.96
C ILE A 175 17.79 -2.93 -13.67
N LEU A 176 17.77 -1.61 -13.44
CA LEU A 176 16.55 -0.84 -13.20
C LEU A 176 15.62 -0.79 -14.43
N GLN A 177 16.14 -1.04 -15.63
CA GLN A 177 15.31 -1.16 -16.83
C GLN A 177 14.66 -2.53 -16.98
N ARG A 178 15.17 -3.57 -16.29
CA ARG A 178 14.57 -4.91 -16.32
C ARG A 178 13.24 -4.90 -15.59
N SER A 179 12.22 -5.48 -16.23
CA SER A 179 10.89 -5.65 -15.64
C SER A 179 10.85 -6.68 -14.51
N SER A 180 11.89 -7.49 -14.35
CA SER A 180 12.03 -8.49 -13.29
C SER A 180 12.86 -8.01 -12.10
N CYS A 181 13.32 -6.75 -12.10
CA CYS A 181 14.16 -6.24 -11.02
C CYS A 181 13.34 -6.10 -9.73
N SER A 182 13.71 -6.90 -8.71
CA SER A 182 13.00 -6.93 -7.42
C SER A 182 12.98 -5.55 -6.78
N PHE A 183 14.13 -4.86 -6.74
CA PHE A 183 14.24 -3.51 -6.19
C PHE A 183 13.25 -2.55 -6.85
N LYS A 184 13.21 -2.53 -8.20
CA LYS A 184 12.33 -1.63 -8.95
C LYS A 184 10.86 -1.90 -8.60
N ILE A 185 10.43 -3.15 -8.63
CA ILE A 185 9.02 -3.50 -8.41
C ILE A 185 8.60 -3.18 -6.98
N VAL A 186 9.45 -3.48 -5.99
CA VAL A 186 9.19 -3.08 -4.58
C VAL A 186 9.16 -1.57 -4.44
N PHE A 187 10.05 -0.84 -5.11
CA PHE A 187 10.10 0.62 -5.06
C PHE A 187 8.87 1.27 -5.70
N ASP A 188 8.44 0.79 -6.87
CA ASP A 188 7.22 1.24 -7.54
C ASP A 188 5.98 0.93 -6.68
N ALA A 189 5.94 -0.25 -6.04
CA ALA A 189 4.89 -0.61 -5.10
C ALA A 189 4.90 0.29 -3.83
N PHE A 190 6.07 0.66 -3.32
CA PHE A 190 6.20 1.57 -2.19
C PHE A 190 5.72 2.99 -2.52
N LEU A 191 6.14 3.55 -3.66
CA LEU A 191 5.70 4.89 -4.10
C LEU A 191 4.19 4.96 -4.33
N THR A 192 3.59 3.90 -4.86
CA THR A 192 2.15 3.82 -5.09
C THR A 192 1.36 3.57 -3.81
N ALA A 193 1.95 2.92 -2.82
CA ALA A 193 1.35 2.67 -1.52
C ALA A 193 1.41 3.92 -0.61
N SER A 194 2.60 4.53 -0.46
CA SER A 194 2.85 5.59 0.51
C SER A 194 1.99 6.83 0.28
N GLN A 195 1.29 7.24 1.32
CA GLN A 195 0.47 8.45 1.30
C GLN A 195 1.32 9.72 1.24
N SER A 196 2.48 9.70 1.90
CA SER A 196 3.44 10.80 1.91
C SER A 196 3.94 11.12 0.50
N CYS A 197 4.26 10.10 -0.29
CA CYS A 197 4.66 10.27 -1.69
C CYS A 197 3.54 10.88 -2.55
N LYS A 198 2.28 10.44 -2.36
CA LYS A 198 1.14 11.00 -3.08
C LYS A 198 0.93 12.47 -2.75
N LEU A 199 0.94 12.82 -1.47
CA LEU A 199 0.80 14.21 -1.03
C LEU A 199 1.91 15.10 -1.60
N PHE A 200 3.15 14.61 -1.57
CA PHE A 200 4.28 15.33 -2.17
C PHE A 200 4.10 15.54 -3.68
N LEU A 201 3.78 14.48 -4.43
CA LEU A 201 3.58 14.58 -5.87
C LEU A 201 2.40 15.48 -6.22
N THR A 202 1.29 15.40 -5.48
CA THR A 202 0.16 16.29 -5.67
C THR A 202 0.57 17.74 -5.38
N ALA A 203 1.24 18.03 -4.27
CA ALA A 203 1.67 19.38 -3.97
C ALA A 203 2.65 19.95 -5.01
N ALA A 204 3.59 19.15 -5.50
CA ALA A 204 4.60 19.57 -6.46
C ALA A 204 4.06 19.70 -7.91
N LEU A 205 3.14 18.82 -8.31
CA LEU A 205 2.68 18.72 -9.70
C LEU A 205 1.29 19.34 -9.93
N HIS A 206 0.51 19.59 -8.88
CA HIS A 206 -0.84 20.13 -9.05
C HIS A 206 -0.85 21.46 -9.80
N GLU A 207 -0.05 22.43 -9.37
CA GLU A 207 0.02 23.73 -10.03
C GLU A 207 0.49 23.66 -11.50
N PRO A 208 1.62 23.03 -11.85
CA PRO A 208 2.07 22.97 -13.24
C PRO A 208 1.12 22.14 -14.12
N ILE A 209 0.49 21.06 -13.60
CA ILE A 209 -0.52 20.31 -14.35
C ILE A 209 -1.76 21.18 -14.60
N MET A 210 -2.23 21.91 -13.59
CA MET A 210 -3.40 22.78 -13.74
C MET A 210 -3.13 23.93 -14.70
N GLN A 211 -1.95 24.55 -14.66
CA GLN A 211 -1.55 25.56 -15.63
C GLN A 211 -1.56 25.01 -17.06
N LEU A 212 -0.98 23.82 -17.27
CA LEU A 212 -0.98 23.15 -18.57
C LEU A 212 -2.40 22.82 -19.06
N LEU A 213 -3.31 22.43 -18.17
CA LEU A 213 -4.70 22.15 -18.52
C LEU A 213 -5.54 23.39 -18.81
N ILE A 214 -5.13 24.56 -18.31
CA ILE A 214 -5.79 25.86 -18.57
C ILE A 214 -5.25 26.49 -19.86
N ASP A 215 -3.96 26.30 -20.15
CA ASP A 215 -3.30 26.82 -21.35
C ASP A 215 -3.64 25.95 -22.59
N ASP A 216 -4.86 26.13 -23.12
CA ASP A 216 -5.33 25.47 -24.36
C ASP A 216 -4.52 25.85 -25.62
N GLU A 217 -3.63 26.86 -25.53
CA GLU A 217 -2.86 27.37 -26.67
C GLU A 217 -1.48 26.70 -26.85
N CYS A 218 -1.06 25.84 -25.92
CA CYS A 218 0.26 25.20 -25.98
C CYS A 218 0.22 23.84 -26.68
N PHE A 219 0.67 23.80 -27.92
CA PHE A 219 0.83 22.57 -28.69
C PHE A 219 2.18 21.90 -28.41
N TYR A 220 2.19 20.80 -27.65
CA TYR A 220 3.41 20.04 -27.32
C TYR A 220 3.81 18.97 -28.37
N ASP A 221 3.41 19.17 -29.63
CA ASP A 221 3.75 18.24 -30.71
C ASP A 221 5.23 18.40 -31.08
N ILE A 222 6.02 17.35 -30.84
CA ILE A 222 7.45 17.32 -31.20
C ILE A 222 7.63 16.86 -32.66
N ASN A 223 6.63 16.15 -33.21
CA ASN A 223 6.71 15.60 -34.56
C ASN A 223 6.18 16.62 -35.60
N PRO A 224 6.98 16.98 -36.62
CA PRO A 224 6.55 17.95 -37.64
C PRO A 224 5.36 17.43 -38.45
N ASP A 225 5.28 16.12 -38.70
CA ASP A 225 4.22 15.51 -39.50
C ASP A 225 2.83 15.59 -38.83
N THR A 226 2.78 15.51 -37.49
CA THR A 226 1.52 15.67 -36.74
C THR A 226 1.14 17.15 -36.62
N SER A 227 2.14 18.02 -36.54
CA SER A 227 1.97 19.48 -36.50
C SER A 227 1.35 20.03 -37.79
N LEU A 228 1.73 19.46 -38.95
CA LEU A 228 1.18 19.84 -40.26
C LEU A 228 -0.33 19.56 -40.39
N SER A 229 -0.87 18.59 -39.65
CA SER A 229 -2.28 18.24 -39.67
C SER A 229 -3.21 19.33 -39.08
N ARG A 230 -2.63 20.32 -38.37
CA ARG A 230 -3.36 21.42 -37.71
C ARG A 230 -3.53 22.66 -38.56
N PHE A 231 -2.62 22.91 -39.52
CA PHE A 231 -2.74 24.02 -40.45
C PHE A 231 -3.88 23.78 -41.44
N SER A 232 -4.60 24.82 -41.83
CA SER A 232 -5.61 24.72 -42.89
C SER A 232 -4.94 24.36 -44.23
N LYS A 233 -5.69 23.77 -45.17
CA LYS A 233 -5.13 23.35 -46.49
C LYS A 233 -4.47 24.52 -47.25
N GLN A 234 -4.85 25.77 -46.97
CA GLN A 234 -4.27 26.97 -47.59
C GLN A 234 -2.94 27.39 -46.94
N GLU A 235 -2.77 27.17 -45.64
CA GLU A 235 -1.53 27.46 -44.91
C GLU A 235 -0.46 26.40 -45.14
N ARG A 236 -0.85 25.16 -45.49
CA ARG A 236 0.09 24.07 -45.86
C ARG A 236 0.76 24.26 -47.22
N LEU A 237 0.29 25.19 -48.04
CA LEU A 237 0.77 25.43 -49.42
C LEU A 237 1.71 26.66 -49.53
N LYS A 238 1.99 27.34 -48.41
CA LYS A 238 3.02 28.38 -48.29
C LYS A 238 4.28 27.79 -47.69
#